data_AF-M2TLZ7-F1
#
_entry.id   AF-M2TLZ7-F1
#
_cell.length_a   1.000
_cell.length_b   1.000
_cell.length_c   1.000
_cell.angle_alpha   90.00
_cell.angle_beta   90.00
_cell.angle_gamma   90.00
#
_symmetry.space_group_name_H-M   'P 1'
#
loop_
_entity.id
_entity.type
_entity.pdbx_description
1 polymer ?
#
loop_
_entity_poly.entity_id
_entity_poly.type
_entity_poly.pdbx_seq_one_letter_code
_entity_poly.pdbx_strand_id
1 'polypeptide(L)'
;MTTPYTTPPGSSERRTSIGETSNPIVISSPIPQLKPFKPHQMLMQAPVAIECSPDLSIKFTIHEELLRCHSKLLEECFTKAKILRKQFEQTDHLRDQIAAHVFPEVTAEEFAAGDHEEKALPLIIRAYERFPMPGYGPAIKKLINNATQAEVQSKRVKTCMLHDAIREDNTKVRLTYIDAFGLHAITEKLFAAIHRINKREITRAKDKKRILILEAEPDTVQSVMDWIYQGKVEFEDPQQLYNTLQLATQLDVRALSEFCHSELYNTAKDHIEDAVANGTSLKTMLGYGPGPGDRIMKVVFKHAFKDHDTPKRLREMVINTLASNLNAELWTEIKDVVSHGMALQIIEAMLEYQEQVEEGAT
;
A
#
# COMPACT_ATOMS: atom_id res chain seq x y z
N MET A 1 71.89 3.13 36.89
CA MET A 1 71.58 4.57 36.83
C MET A 1 70.07 4.72 36.92
N THR A 2 69.59 4.83 38.16
CA THR A 2 68.40 5.57 38.61
C THR A 2 68.51 7.03 38.12
N THR A 3 67.48 7.80 37.77
CA THR A 3 66.20 8.12 38.43
C THR A 3 65.38 9.02 37.46
N PRO A 4 64.11 9.37 37.79
CA PRO A 4 63.03 9.82 36.89
C PRO A 4 62.97 11.35 36.75
N TYR A 5 61.78 11.89 36.42
CA TYR A 5 61.28 13.30 36.43
C TYR A 5 60.75 13.72 35.02
N THR A 6 59.71 14.54 34.82
CA THR A 6 59.03 15.53 35.67
C THR A 6 57.66 15.86 35.08
N THR A 7 56.67 16.09 35.93
CA THR A 7 55.48 16.91 35.63
C THR A 7 55.85 18.40 35.56
N PRO A 8 55.25 19.23 34.69
CA PRO A 8 55.20 20.68 34.88
C PRO A 8 53.89 21.14 35.54
N PRO A 9 53.90 22.29 36.22
CA PRO A 9 52.87 22.70 37.16
C PRO A 9 51.76 23.52 36.50
N GLY A 10 50.65 23.63 37.21
CA GLY A 10 49.51 24.47 36.85
C GLY A 10 49.83 25.97 36.87
N SER A 11 49.22 26.68 35.93
CA SER A 11 49.03 28.12 35.98
C SER A 11 47.53 28.40 36.08
N SER A 12 47.15 28.93 37.24
CA SER A 12 45.88 29.55 37.53
C SER A 12 45.81 30.92 36.85
N GLU A 13 44.84 31.15 35.97
CA GLU A 13 44.34 32.50 35.69
C GLU A 13 42.81 32.55 35.83
N ARG A 14 42.40 33.34 36.82
CA ARG A 14 41.05 33.88 36.99
C ARG A 14 40.73 34.85 35.85
N ARG A 15 39.53 34.77 35.28
CA ARG A 15 38.70 35.95 34.96
C ARG A 15 37.22 35.57 34.74
N THR A 16 36.40 36.03 35.69
CA THR A 16 35.07 36.67 35.55
C THR A 16 34.21 36.30 34.32
N SER A 17 33.10 35.58 34.52
CA SER A 17 31.74 36.13 34.64
C SER A 17 31.22 36.85 33.39
N ILE A 18 30.37 36.18 32.60
CA ILE A 18 29.01 36.65 32.25
C ILE A 18 28.15 35.39 32.08
N GLY A 19 27.03 35.33 32.80
CA GLY A 19 26.03 34.28 32.66
C GLY A 19 25.10 34.56 31.49
N GLU A 20 24.83 33.54 30.70
CA GLU A 20 23.61 33.43 29.91
C GLU A 20 22.99 32.08 30.22
N THR A 21 22.01 32.13 31.11
CA THR A 21 21.09 31.05 31.44
C THR A 21 20.13 30.84 30.28
N SER A 22 20.49 29.99 29.33
CA SER A 22 19.51 29.36 28.43
C SER A 22 18.87 28.19 29.17
N ASN A 23 17.89 28.51 30.03
CA ASN A 23 16.95 27.52 30.53
C ASN A 23 16.05 27.11 29.35
N PRO A 24 15.99 25.83 28.96
CA PRO A 24 14.94 25.37 28.07
C PRO A 24 13.60 25.55 28.78
N ILE A 25 12.65 26.18 28.10
CA ILE A 25 11.26 26.24 28.57
C ILE A 25 10.69 24.82 28.47
N VAL A 26 10.81 24.05 29.55
CA VAL A 26 10.12 22.77 29.69
C VAL A 26 8.71 23.07 30.17
N ILE A 27 7.76 23.14 29.23
CA ILE A 27 6.33 23.12 29.57
C ILE A 27 5.99 21.68 29.98
N SER A 28 6.28 21.35 31.24
CA SER A 28 5.83 20.11 31.87
C SER A 28 4.34 20.24 32.20
N SER A 29 3.49 19.98 31.22
CA SER A 29 2.13 19.56 31.54
C SER A 29 2.19 18.15 32.13
N PRO A 30 1.44 17.82 33.20
CA PRO A 30 1.43 16.48 33.77
C PRO A 30 0.86 15.52 32.72
N ILE A 31 1.75 14.79 32.06
CA ILE A 31 1.40 13.70 31.15
C ILE A 31 0.59 12.69 31.99
N PRO A 32 -0.70 12.46 31.70
CA PRO A 32 -1.39 11.31 32.28
C PRO A 32 -0.56 10.11 31.91
N GLN A 33 -0.08 9.33 32.89
CA GLN A 33 0.67 8.10 32.63
C GLN A 33 -0.21 7.19 31.78
N LEU A 34 -0.04 7.27 30.46
CA LEU A 34 -0.67 6.40 29.50
C LEU A 34 -0.17 5.00 29.85
N LYS A 35 -1.09 4.17 30.32
CA LYS A 35 -0.84 2.74 30.52
C LYS A 35 -0.13 2.22 29.28
N PRO A 36 0.96 1.43 29.43
CA PRO A 36 1.65 0.86 28.29
C PRO A 36 0.64 0.17 27.38
N PHE A 37 0.56 0.64 26.14
CA PHE A 37 -0.31 0.09 25.11
C PHE A 37 0.04 -1.40 24.96
N LYS A 38 -0.82 -2.26 25.48
CA LYS A 38 -0.82 -3.68 25.17
C LYS A 38 -1.81 -3.84 24.02
N PRO A 39 -1.38 -3.80 22.74
CA PRO A 39 -2.28 -4.19 21.67
C PRO A 39 -2.76 -5.59 22.03
N HIS A 40 -4.07 -5.79 22.05
CA HIS A 40 -4.66 -7.09 22.33
C HIS A 40 -3.95 -8.08 21.41
N GLN A 41 -3.41 -9.18 21.95
CA GLN A 41 -2.58 -10.17 21.22
C GLN A 41 -3.21 -10.69 19.90
N MET A 42 -4.48 -10.36 19.64
CA MET A 42 -5.21 -10.62 18.41
C MET A 42 -4.86 -9.70 17.22
N LEU A 43 -4.31 -8.50 17.44
CA LEU A 43 -3.94 -7.55 16.36
C LEU A 43 -2.61 -7.87 15.67
N MET A 44 -1.91 -8.91 16.10
CA MET A 44 -0.54 -9.23 15.65
C MET A 44 -0.46 -10.62 14.99
N GLN A 45 -1.55 -11.12 14.39
CA GLN A 45 -1.63 -12.52 13.94
C GLN A 45 -1.21 -12.71 12.49
N ALA A 46 -1.43 -11.73 11.61
CA ALA A 46 -1.18 -11.87 10.18
C ALA A 46 -0.09 -10.89 9.71
N PRO A 47 1.19 -11.30 9.65
CA PRO A 47 2.24 -10.46 9.08
C PRO A 47 2.08 -10.33 7.56
N VAL A 48 2.29 -9.10 7.07
CA VAL A 48 2.33 -8.72 5.67
C VAL A 48 3.69 -8.09 5.38
N ALA A 49 4.30 -8.47 4.26
CA ALA A 49 5.54 -7.87 3.82
C ALA A 49 5.27 -6.57 3.05
N ILE A 50 5.97 -5.50 3.39
CA ILE A 50 6.04 -4.30 2.56
C ILE A 50 7.39 -4.35 1.85
N GLU A 51 7.40 -4.31 0.52
CA GLU A 51 8.61 -4.20 -0.28
C GLU A 51 8.65 -2.77 -0.87
N CYS A 52 9.74 -2.06 -0.62
CA CYS A 52 9.95 -0.69 -1.11
C CYS A 52 11.35 -0.51 -1.67
N SER A 53 11.60 0.66 -2.26
CA SER A 53 12.71 1.02 -3.18
C SER A 53 12.41 0.74 -4.66
N PRO A 54 13.09 1.43 -5.60
CA PRO A 54 12.90 1.20 -7.03
C PRO A 54 13.15 -0.24 -7.49
N ASP A 55 14.01 -0.97 -6.77
CA ASP A 55 14.35 -2.37 -7.02
C ASP A 55 13.64 -3.36 -6.07
N LEU A 56 12.76 -2.87 -5.18
CA LEU A 56 12.03 -3.66 -4.17
C LEU A 56 12.95 -4.52 -3.28
N SER A 57 14.19 -4.06 -3.08
CA SER A 57 15.21 -4.80 -2.34
C SER A 57 14.98 -4.75 -0.83
N ILE A 58 14.32 -3.70 -0.34
CA ILE A 58 14.13 -3.45 1.09
C ILE A 58 12.76 -3.99 1.50
N LYS A 59 12.74 -4.74 2.61
CA LYS A 59 11.56 -5.44 3.10
C LYS A 59 11.27 -5.10 4.55
N PHE A 60 10.05 -4.67 4.79
CA PHE A 60 9.49 -4.48 6.12
C PHE A 60 8.39 -5.49 6.39
N THR A 61 8.07 -5.70 7.67
CA THR A 61 6.96 -6.55 8.09
C THR A 61 6.02 -5.75 8.99
N ILE A 62 4.73 -5.73 8.64
CA ILE A 62 3.68 -5.09 9.41
C ILE A 62 2.48 -6.03 9.57
N HIS A 63 1.69 -5.85 10.62
CA HIS A 63 0.51 -6.69 10.86
C HIS A 63 -0.70 -6.18 10.08
N GLU A 64 -1.37 -7.10 9.37
CA GLU A 64 -2.54 -6.84 8.52
C GLU A 64 -3.59 -6.06 9.30
N GLU A 65 -3.87 -6.47 10.54
CA GLU A 65 -4.92 -5.88 11.37
C GLU A 65 -4.68 -4.40 11.66
N LEU A 66 -3.42 -4.00 11.90
CA LEU A 66 -3.07 -2.59 12.15
C LEU A 66 -3.28 -1.74 10.90
N LEU A 67 -2.83 -2.24 9.73
CA LEU A 67 -3.07 -1.56 8.46
C LEU A 67 -4.56 -1.33 8.20
N ARG A 68 -5.39 -2.33 8.51
CA ARG A 68 -6.85 -2.25 8.36
C ARG A 68 -7.49 -1.23 9.29
N CYS A 69 -7.01 -1.12 10.52
CA CYS A 69 -7.51 -0.13 11.47
C CYS A 69 -7.26 1.31 11.01
N HIS A 70 -6.17 1.54 10.28
CA HIS A 70 -5.74 2.89 9.90
C HIS A 70 -6.05 3.25 8.44
N SER A 71 -6.35 2.29 7.57
CA SER A 71 -6.67 2.52 6.15
C SER A 71 -7.89 1.69 5.69
N LYS A 72 -8.93 2.39 5.25
CA LYS A 72 -10.13 1.78 4.66
C LYS A 72 -9.81 1.10 3.33
N LEU A 73 -8.98 1.75 2.51
CA LEU A 73 -8.50 1.18 1.25
C LEU A 73 -7.82 -0.17 1.48
N LEU A 74 -6.90 -0.25 2.44
CA LEU A 74 -6.21 -1.50 2.76
C LEU A 74 -7.17 -2.52 3.37
N GLU A 75 -8.11 -2.11 4.22
CA GLU A 75 -9.17 -3.00 4.71
C GLU A 75 -9.98 -3.66 3.59
N GLU A 76 -10.43 -2.89 2.60
CA GLU A 76 -11.15 -3.44 1.46
C GLU A 76 -10.27 -4.40 0.64
N CYS A 77 -9.01 -4.03 0.40
CA CYS A 77 -8.04 -4.86 -0.31
C CYS A 77 -7.81 -6.19 0.41
N PHE A 78 -7.58 -6.18 1.72
CA PHE A 78 -7.38 -7.38 2.51
C PHE A 78 -8.65 -8.22 2.62
N THR A 79 -9.82 -7.61 2.72
CA THR A 79 -11.11 -8.32 2.71
C THR A 79 -11.32 -9.06 1.40
N LYS A 80 -11.09 -8.40 0.26
CA LYS A 80 -11.12 -9.01 -1.08
C LYS A 80 -10.09 -10.13 -1.19
N ALA A 81 -8.87 -9.90 -0.71
CA ALA A 81 -7.79 -10.89 -0.71
C ALA A 81 -8.15 -12.12 0.13
N LYS A 82 -8.77 -11.96 1.31
CA LYS A 82 -9.21 -13.06 2.18
C LYS A 82 -10.23 -13.96 1.50
N ILE A 83 -11.21 -13.38 0.78
CA ILE A 83 -12.19 -14.14 -0.01
C ILE A 83 -11.46 -14.95 -1.09
N LEU A 84 -10.52 -14.33 -1.81
CA LEU A 84 -9.73 -15.01 -2.84
C LEU A 84 -8.86 -16.13 -2.26
N ARG A 85 -8.22 -15.92 -1.10
CA ARG A 85 -7.44 -16.96 -0.40
C ARG A 85 -8.32 -18.17 -0.09
N LYS A 86 -9.53 -17.95 0.46
CA LYS A 86 -10.50 -19.02 0.75
C LYS A 86 -10.96 -19.76 -0.51
N GLN A 87 -11.26 -19.04 -1.60
CA GLN A 87 -11.62 -19.65 -2.88
C GLN A 87 -10.47 -20.48 -3.46
N PHE A 88 -9.24 -20.00 -3.30
CA PHE A 88 -8.04 -20.70 -3.73
C PHE A 88 -7.82 -21.98 -2.91
N GLU A 89 -7.90 -21.90 -1.57
CA GLU A 89 -7.83 -23.07 -0.68
C GLU A 89 -8.89 -24.13 -1.02
N GLN A 90 -10.13 -23.71 -1.29
CA GLN A 90 -11.19 -24.62 -1.72
C GLN A 90 -10.90 -25.28 -3.07
N THR A 91 -10.27 -24.54 -3.99
CA THR A 91 -9.87 -25.06 -5.31
C THR A 91 -8.70 -26.02 -5.19
N ASP A 92 -7.74 -25.72 -4.32
CA ASP A 92 -6.60 -26.59 -4.00
C ASP A 92 -7.07 -27.90 -3.36
N HIS A 93 -7.99 -27.82 -2.41
CA HIS A 93 -8.58 -29.00 -1.80
C HIS A 93 -9.37 -29.84 -2.82
N LEU A 94 -10.15 -29.21 -3.70
CA LEU A 94 -10.84 -29.93 -4.79
C LEU A 94 -9.85 -30.59 -5.75
N ARG A 95 -8.74 -29.91 -6.09
CA ARG A 95 -7.66 -30.48 -6.90
C ARG A 95 -7.12 -31.74 -6.24
N ASP A 96 -6.82 -31.70 -4.96
CA ASP A 96 -6.22 -32.82 -4.24
C ASP A 96 -7.18 -34.01 -4.12
N GLN A 97 -8.47 -33.74 -3.90
CA GLN A 97 -9.52 -34.77 -3.96
C GLN A 97 -9.59 -35.44 -5.32
N ILE A 98 -9.53 -34.66 -6.41
CA ILE A 98 -9.52 -35.21 -7.77
C ILE A 98 -8.20 -35.96 -8.05
N ALA A 99 -7.08 -35.42 -7.57
CA ALA A 99 -5.75 -36.00 -7.75
C ALA A 99 -5.67 -37.41 -7.16
N ALA A 100 -6.31 -37.67 -6.02
CA ALA A 100 -6.36 -39.00 -5.41
C ALA A 100 -6.96 -40.10 -6.31
N HIS A 101 -7.62 -39.73 -7.41
CA HIS A 101 -8.21 -40.66 -8.37
C HIS A 101 -7.43 -40.78 -9.69
N VAL A 102 -6.35 -40.02 -9.85
CA VAL A 102 -5.50 -40.02 -11.06
C VAL A 102 -4.00 -40.03 -10.73
N PHE A 103 -3.61 -39.83 -9.46
CA PHE A 103 -2.22 -39.81 -8.97
C PHE A 103 -1.98 -40.70 -7.74
N PRO A 104 -0.78 -41.30 -7.62
CA PRO A 104 0.22 -41.45 -8.69
C PRO A 104 -0.31 -42.40 -9.78
N GLU A 105 -0.21 -41.98 -11.05
CA GLU A 105 -0.68 -42.66 -12.28
C GLU A 105 -1.64 -43.84 -12.05
N VAL A 106 -2.90 -43.54 -11.73
CA VAL A 106 -3.96 -44.54 -11.70
C VAL A 106 -4.31 -44.88 -13.14
N THR A 107 -4.13 -46.12 -13.56
CA THR A 107 -4.52 -46.55 -14.90
C THR A 107 -6.05 -46.60 -15.04
N ALA A 108 -6.56 -46.52 -16.27
CA ALA A 108 -8.01 -46.60 -16.49
C ALA A 108 -8.59 -47.96 -16.03
N GLU A 109 -7.79 -49.01 -16.11
CA GLU A 109 -8.11 -50.35 -15.61
C GLU A 109 -8.22 -50.38 -14.07
N GLU A 110 -7.27 -49.76 -13.36
CA GLU A 110 -7.30 -49.65 -11.89
C GLU A 110 -8.46 -48.77 -11.42
N PHE A 111 -8.74 -47.69 -12.14
CA PHE A 111 -9.88 -46.82 -11.88
C PHE A 111 -11.21 -47.58 -12.00
N ALA A 112 -11.33 -48.45 -13.02
CA ALA A 112 -12.53 -49.25 -13.27
C ALA A 112 -12.67 -50.47 -12.34
N ALA A 113 -11.55 -51.04 -11.88
CA ALA A 113 -11.55 -52.16 -10.94
C ALA A 113 -11.78 -51.73 -9.48
N GLY A 114 -11.47 -50.47 -9.15
CA GLY A 114 -11.65 -49.91 -7.81
C GLY A 114 -12.96 -49.16 -7.61
N ASP A 115 -13.05 -48.42 -6.50
CA ASP A 115 -14.21 -47.58 -6.15
C ASP A 115 -14.06 -46.12 -6.60
N HIS A 116 -13.16 -45.86 -7.56
CA HIS A 116 -12.82 -44.52 -8.01
C HIS A 116 -13.98 -43.84 -8.75
N GLU A 117 -14.80 -44.59 -9.49
CA GLU A 117 -15.99 -44.06 -10.16
C GLU A 117 -16.96 -43.40 -9.17
N GLU A 118 -17.30 -44.11 -8.08
CA GLU A 118 -18.27 -43.65 -7.08
C GLU A 118 -17.79 -42.38 -6.35
N LYS A 119 -16.47 -42.21 -6.21
CA LYS A 119 -15.85 -41.07 -5.53
C LYS A 119 -15.56 -39.89 -6.46
N ALA A 120 -15.15 -40.16 -7.70
CA ALA A 120 -14.79 -39.12 -8.67
C ALA A 120 -16.02 -38.43 -9.27
N LEU A 121 -17.11 -39.17 -9.55
CA LEU A 121 -18.32 -38.62 -10.15
C LEU A 121 -18.92 -37.45 -9.32
N PRO A 122 -19.09 -37.55 -7.99
CA PRO A 122 -19.51 -36.42 -7.16
C PRO A 122 -18.58 -35.21 -7.24
N LEU A 123 -17.27 -35.41 -7.37
CA LEU A 123 -16.29 -34.32 -7.49
C LEU A 123 -16.40 -33.60 -8.83
N ILE A 124 -16.60 -34.34 -9.92
CA ILE A 124 -16.85 -33.78 -11.26
C ILE A 124 -18.14 -32.96 -11.25
N ILE A 125 -19.24 -33.51 -10.68
CA ILE A 125 -20.52 -32.80 -10.57
C ILE A 125 -20.35 -31.54 -9.72
N ARG A 126 -19.66 -31.61 -8.58
CA ARG A 126 -19.37 -30.45 -7.73
C ARG A 126 -18.59 -29.36 -8.49
N ALA A 127 -17.56 -29.74 -9.25
CA ALA A 127 -16.78 -28.82 -10.07
C ALA A 127 -17.65 -28.18 -11.17
N TYR A 128 -18.57 -28.95 -11.75
CA TYR A 128 -19.52 -28.47 -12.76
C TYR A 128 -20.50 -27.46 -12.18
N GLU A 129 -21.12 -27.74 -11.02
CA GLU A 129 -22.17 -26.89 -10.46
C GLU A 129 -21.61 -25.63 -9.80
N ARG A 130 -20.59 -25.81 -8.96
CA ARG A 130 -20.12 -24.79 -8.03
C ARG A 130 -18.60 -24.81 -7.93
N PHE A 131 -17.93 -24.50 -9.03
CA PHE A 131 -16.48 -24.30 -9.00
C PHE A 131 -16.12 -23.13 -8.05
N PRO A 132 -15.15 -23.30 -7.12
CA PRO A 132 -14.92 -22.31 -6.06
C PRO A 132 -14.44 -20.94 -6.55
N MET A 133 -13.84 -20.84 -7.75
CA MET A 133 -13.41 -19.58 -8.36
C MET A 133 -14.37 -19.16 -9.49
N PRO A 134 -15.27 -18.19 -9.27
CA PRO A 134 -16.33 -17.86 -10.23
C PRO A 134 -15.82 -17.47 -11.62
N GLY A 135 -14.69 -16.75 -11.70
CA GLY A 135 -14.08 -16.36 -12.97
C GLY A 135 -13.62 -17.52 -13.85
N TYR A 136 -13.38 -18.70 -13.26
CA TYR A 136 -13.00 -19.92 -13.98
C TYR A 136 -14.16 -20.91 -14.17
N GLY A 137 -15.28 -20.72 -13.46
CA GLY A 137 -16.44 -21.61 -13.50
C GLY A 137 -16.98 -21.89 -14.92
N PRO A 138 -17.19 -20.88 -15.78
CA PRO A 138 -17.63 -21.11 -17.15
C PRO A 138 -16.67 -21.97 -17.98
N ALA A 139 -15.35 -21.78 -17.81
CA ALA A 139 -14.34 -22.56 -18.52
C ALA A 139 -14.33 -24.03 -18.05
N ILE A 140 -14.45 -24.27 -16.74
CA ILE A 140 -14.56 -25.63 -16.19
C ILE A 140 -15.84 -26.32 -16.66
N LYS A 141 -16.99 -25.63 -16.63
CA LYS A 141 -18.26 -26.16 -17.17
C LYS A 141 -18.14 -26.57 -18.63
N LYS A 142 -17.55 -25.71 -19.46
CA LYS A 142 -17.30 -25.99 -20.88
C LYS A 142 -16.39 -27.20 -21.07
N LEU A 143 -15.32 -27.31 -20.27
CA LEU A 143 -14.41 -28.46 -20.31
C LEU A 143 -15.15 -29.77 -20.00
N ILE A 144 -15.94 -29.80 -18.92
CA ILE A 144 -16.69 -31.00 -18.51
C ILE A 144 -17.74 -31.36 -19.59
N ASN A 145 -18.46 -30.37 -20.13
CA ASN A 145 -19.42 -30.59 -21.23
C ASN A 145 -18.74 -31.23 -22.45
N ASN A 146 -17.62 -30.65 -22.89
CA ASN A 146 -16.89 -31.13 -24.06
C ASN A 146 -16.29 -32.52 -23.84
N ALA A 147 -15.73 -32.76 -22.65
CA ALA A 147 -15.17 -34.07 -22.30
C ALA A 147 -16.28 -35.13 -22.25
N THR A 148 -17.41 -34.85 -21.58
CA THR A 148 -18.57 -35.75 -21.54
C THR A 148 -19.08 -36.06 -22.94
N GLN A 149 -19.22 -35.05 -23.79
CA GLN A 149 -19.66 -35.23 -25.17
C GLN A 149 -18.70 -36.13 -25.97
N ALA A 150 -17.39 -35.93 -25.80
CA ALA A 150 -16.38 -36.75 -26.46
C ALA A 150 -16.48 -38.22 -26.02
N GLU A 151 -16.64 -38.49 -24.72
CA GLU A 151 -16.76 -39.86 -24.22
C GLU A 151 -18.04 -40.55 -24.72
N VAL A 152 -19.17 -39.83 -24.81
CA VAL A 152 -20.40 -40.35 -25.43
C VAL A 152 -20.18 -40.69 -26.91
N GLN A 153 -19.51 -39.82 -27.66
CA GLN A 153 -19.18 -40.06 -29.08
C GLN A 153 -18.24 -41.25 -29.26
N SER A 154 -17.32 -41.45 -28.32
CA SER A 154 -16.42 -42.59 -28.25
C SER A 154 -17.09 -43.87 -27.71
N LYS A 155 -18.40 -43.84 -27.45
CA LYS A 155 -19.19 -44.96 -26.90
C LYS A 155 -18.66 -45.48 -25.54
N ARG A 156 -18.00 -44.62 -24.76
CA ARG A 156 -17.55 -44.90 -23.38
C ARG A 156 -18.69 -44.69 -22.39
N VAL A 157 -19.72 -45.50 -22.52
CA VAL A 157 -20.97 -45.43 -21.77
C VAL A 157 -21.32 -46.80 -21.20
N LYS A 158 -22.01 -46.80 -20.06
CA LYS A 158 -22.52 -48.03 -19.42
C LYS A 158 -23.40 -48.82 -20.39
N THR A 159 -23.37 -50.15 -20.26
CA THR A 159 -24.11 -51.07 -21.12
C THR A 159 -25.59 -50.68 -21.17
N CYS A 160 -26.17 -50.68 -22.37
CA CYS A 160 -27.56 -50.31 -22.65
C CYS A 160 -27.93 -48.82 -22.44
N MET A 161 -27.00 -47.93 -22.06
CA MET A 161 -27.30 -46.50 -21.79
C MET A 161 -26.93 -45.56 -22.95
N LEU A 162 -26.42 -46.06 -24.08
CA LEU A 162 -25.93 -45.21 -25.18
C LEU A 162 -27.03 -44.32 -25.79
N HIS A 163 -28.22 -44.87 -26.01
CA HIS A 163 -29.33 -44.09 -26.56
C HIS A 163 -29.79 -42.98 -25.61
N ASP A 164 -29.80 -43.24 -24.32
CA ASP A 164 -30.16 -42.27 -23.29
C ASP A 164 -29.08 -41.19 -23.16
N ALA A 165 -27.80 -41.58 -23.18
CA ALA A 165 -26.68 -40.63 -23.12
C ALA A 165 -26.60 -39.69 -24.33
N ILE A 166 -27.02 -40.14 -25.52
CA ILE A 166 -27.08 -39.30 -26.73
C ILE A 166 -28.24 -38.30 -26.66
N ARG A 167 -29.38 -38.70 -26.09
CA ARG A 167 -30.60 -37.87 -26.01
C ARG A 167 -30.59 -36.91 -24.83
N GLU A 168 -29.77 -37.18 -23.82
CA GLU A 168 -29.69 -36.37 -22.60
C GLU A 168 -28.88 -35.08 -22.82
N ASP A 169 -29.58 -33.94 -22.68
CA ASP A 169 -28.99 -32.61 -22.78
C ASP A 169 -28.37 -32.14 -21.46
N ASN A 170 -28.82 -32.68 -20.33
CA ASN A 170 -28.29 -32.34 -19.03
C ASN A 170 -26.98 -33.10 -18.76
N THR A 171 -25.85 -32.40 -18.86
CA THR A 171 -24.52 -32.97 -18.59
C THR A 171 -24.42 -33.70 -17.27
N LYS A 172 -25.13 -33.27 -16.22
CA LYS A 172 -25.08 -33.95 -14.90
C LYS A 172 -25.68 -35.35 -14.96
N VAL A 173 -26.82 -35.48 -15.61
CA VAL A 173 -27.48 -36.78 -15.82
C VAL A 173 -26.64 -37.60 -16.78
N ARG A 174 -26.14 -36.99 -17.86
CA ARG A 174 -25.31 -37.66 -18.85
C ARG A 174 -24.01 -38.23 -18.28
N LEU A 175 -23.38 -37.55 -17.31
CA LEU A 175 -22.21 -38.05 -16.58
C LEU A 175 -22.48 -39.37 -15.85
N THR A 176 -23.72 -39.65 -15.42
CA THR A 176 -24.07 -40.91 -14.74
C THR A 176 -24.11 -42.11 -15.68
N TYR A 177 -24.24 -41.86 -16.98
CA TYR A 177 -24.25 -42.89 -18.03
C TYR A 177 -22.86 -43.21 -18.57
N ILE A 178 -21.84 -42.40 -18.27
CA ILE A 178 -20.45 -42.64 -18.69
C ILE A 178 -19.90 -43.85 -17.92
N ASP A 179 -19.14 -44.71 -18.61
CA ASP A 179 -18.47 -45.84 -17.96
C ASP A 179 -17.22 -45.38 -17.16
N ALA A 180 -16.64 -46.28 -16.38
CA ALA A 180 -15.47 -45.96 -15.56
C ALA A 180 -14.27 -45.46 -16.39
N PHE A 181 -14.06 -45.96 -17.62
CA PHE A 181 -12.97 -45.52 -18.50
C PHE A 181 -13.17 -44.08 -18.98
N GLY A 182 -14.39 -43.72 -19.37
CA GLY A 182 -14.74 -42.36 -19.75
C GLY A 182 -14.67 -41.40 -18.55
N LEU A 183 -15.10 -41.83 -17.36
CA LEU A 183 -15.01 -41.03 -16.14
C LEU A 183 -13.55 -40.80 -15.72
N HIS A 184 -12.68 -41.80 -15.87
CA HIS A 184 -11.24 -41.63 -15.68
C HIS A 184 -10.69 -40.52 -16.60
N ALA A 185 -10.96 -40.59 -17.91
CA ALA A 185 -10.49 -39.59 -18.88
C ALA A 185 -11.03 -38.17 -18.60
N ILE A 186 -12.27 -38.04 -18.14
CA ILE A 186 -12.85 -36.76 -17.70
C ILE A 186 -12.13 -36.25 -16.45
N THR A 187 -11.85 -37.13 -15.49
CA THR A 187 -11.16 -36.82 -14.23
C THR A 187 -9.74 -36.30 -14.50
N GLU A 188 -8.99 -36.94 -15.39
CA GLU A 188 -7.64 -36.48 -15.80
C GLU A 188 -7.67 -35.08 -16.43
N LYS A 189 -8.59 -34.87 -17.39
CA LYS A 189 -8.76 -33.57 -18.05
C LYS A 189 -9.12 -32.47 -17.04
N LEU A 190 -9.99 -32.78 -16.08
CA LEU A 190 -10.41 -31.87 -15.03
C LEU A 190 -9.25 -31.56 -14.07
N PHE A 191 -8.51 -32.58 -13.62
CA PHE A 191 -7.33 -32.41 -12.79
C PHE A 191 -6.31 -31.48 -13.48
N ALA A 192 -5.97 -31.77 -14.74
CA ALA A 192 -4.98 -30.99 -15.48
C ALA A 192 -5.40 -29.51 -15.63
N ALA A 193 -6.69 -29.25 -15.84
CA ALA A 193 -7.22 -27.90 -15.92
C ALA A 193 -7.15 -27.17 -14.58
N ILE A 194 -7.59 -27.79 -13.49
CA ILE A 194 -7.54 -27.20 -12.14
C ILE A 194 -6.08 -26.98 -11.72
N HIS A 195 -5.18 -27.92 -12.00
CA HIS A 195 -3.76 -27.77 -11.72
C HIS A 195 -3.14 -26.57 -12.45
N ARG A 196 -3.48 -26.34 -13.73
CA ARG A 196 -3.04 -25.16 -14.49
C ARG A 196 -3.57 -23.86 -13.88
N ILE A 197 -4.82 -23.85 -13.42
CA ILE A 197 -5.42 -22.70 -12.73
C ILE A 197 -4.66 -22.43 -11.43
N ASN A 198 -4.43 -23.45 -10.60
CA ASN A 198 -3.70 -23.29 -9.34
C ASN A 198 -2.28 -22.78 -9.59
N LYS A 199 -1.55 -23.33 -10.56
CA LYS A 199 -0.20 -22.86 -10.91
C LYS A 199 -0.21 -21.39 -11.31
N ARG A 200 -1.18 -20.96 -12.13
CA ARG A 200 -1.33 -19.55 -12.56
C ARG A 200 -1.64 -18.63 -11.38
N GLU A 201 -2.56 -19.04 -10.50
CA GLU A 201 -2.98 -18.24 -9.36
C GLU A 201 -1.93 -18.20 -8.24
N ILE A 202 -1.13 -19.26 -8.04
CA ILE A 202 0.02 -19.24 -7.12
C ILE A 202 1.02 -18.17 -7.54
N THR A 203 1.36 -18.09 -8.83
CA THR A 203 2.25 -17.05 -9.35
C THR A 203 1.68 -15.66 -9.05
N ARG A 204 0.40 -15.43 -9.35
CA ARG A 204 -0.28 -14.15 -9.06
C ARG A 204 -0.45 -13.86 -7.57
N ALA A 205 -0.56 -14.88 -6.73
CA ALA A 205 -0.80 -14.74 -5.29
C ALA A 205 0.48 -14.45 -4.52
N LYS A 206 1.65 -14.91 -4.99
CA LYS A 206 2.95 -14.50 -4.47
C LYS A 206 3.11 -12.97 -4.51
N ASP A 207 2.55 -12.34 -5.53
CA ASP A 207 2.54 -10.89 -5.69
C ASP A 207 1.52 -10.19 -4.78
N LYS A 208 0.54 -10.92 -4.22
CA LYS A 208 -0.61 -10.35 -3.45
C LYS A 208 -0.48 -10.43 -1.93
N LYS A 209 0.53 -11.12 -1.38
CA LYS A 209 0.85 -11.08 0.07
C LYS A 209 1.87 -9.98 0.42
N ARG A 210 2.09 -9.07 -0.52
CA ARG A 210 3.08 -8.02 -0.45
C ARG A 210 2.40 -6.70 -0.78
N ILE A 211 2.74 -5.66 -0.04
CA ILE A 211 2.45 -4.29 -0.44
C ILE A 211 3.71 -3.79 -1.14
N LEU A 212 3.56 -3.34 -2.38
CA LEU A 212 4.68 -2.83 -3.18
C LEU A 212 4.60 -1.31 -3.18
N ILE A 213 5.67 -0.66 -2.72
CA ILE A 213 5.78 0.80 -2.66
C ILE A 213 7.04 1.22 -3.44
N LEU A 214 6.90 1.37 -4.75
CA LEU A 214 8.02 1.49 -5.69
C LEU A 214 8.84 2.78 -5.53
N GLU A 215 8.18 3.88 -5.16
CA GLU A 215 8.77 5.22 -5.20
C GLU A 215 9.10 5.78 -3.81
N ALA A 216 8.72 5.07 -2.72
CA ALA A 216 8.98 5.56 -1.37
C ALA A 216 10.36 5.16 -0.88
N GLU A 217 11.01 6.11 -0.22
CA GLU A 217 12.25 5.88 0.52
C GLU A 217 11.98 5.01 1.76
N PRO A 218 12.93 4.15 2.17
CA PRO A 218 12.78 3.27 3.33
C PRO A 218 12.41 4.00 4.61
N ASP A 219 13.03 5.16 4.86
CA ASP A 219 12.80 5.95 6.06
C ASP A 219 11.37 6.50 6.11
N THR A 220 10.79 6.80 4.93
CA THR A 220 9.39 7.23 4.82
C THR A 220 8.44 6.09 5.17
N VAL A 221 8.72 4.88 4.66
CA VAL A 221 7.93 3.67 4.99
C VAL A 221 8.03 3.37 6.49
N GLN A 222 9.23 3.47 7.05
CA GLN A 222 9.48 3.27 8.48
C GLN A 222 8.71 4.27 9.33
N SER A 223 8.69 5.57 8.96
CA SER A 223 7.89 6.59 9.66
C SER A 223 6.39 6.29 9.65
N VAL A 224 5.82 5.83 8.53
CA VAL A 224 4.42 5.40 8.47
C VAL A 224 4.18 4.21 9.40
N MET A 225 5.08 3.23 9.39
CA MET A 225 4.98 2.05 10.26
C MET A 225 5.05 2.44 11.74
N ASP A 226 6.01 3.26 12.13
CA ASP A 226 6.17 3.72 13.51
C ASP A 226 4.93 4.47 13.99
N TRP A 227 4.35 5.32 13.14
CA TRP A 227 3.09 5.99 13.47
C TRP A 227 1.94 4.98 13.64
N ILE A 228 1.81 3.98 12.78
CA ILE A 228 0.77 2.95 12.90
C ILE A 228 0.90 2.15 14.20
N TYR A 229 2.12 1.82 14.62
CA TYR A 229 2.35 1.06 15.84
C TYR A 229 2.23 1.91 17.11
N GLN A 230 2.74 3.13 17.09
CA GLN A 230 2.95 3.95 18.28
C GLN A 230 1.92 5.08 18.42
N GLY A 231 1.18 5.40 17.35
CA GLY A 231 0.28 6.55 17.27
C GLY A 231 0.99 7.90 17.24
N LYS A 232 2.34 7.90 17.17
CA LYS A 232 3.17 9.10 17.15
C LYS A 232 4.42 8.87 16.30
N VAL A 233 4.89 9.94 15.70
CA VAL A 233 6.16 9.99 14.97
C VAL A 233 6.69 11.42 15.07
N GLU A 234 7.99 11.57 15.23
CA GLU A 234 8.67 12.86 15.28
C GLU A 234 9.45 13.02 13.97
N PHE A 235 9.34 14.20 13.36
CA PHE A 235 10.01 14.50 12.10
C PHE A 235 11.00 15.66 12.32
N GLU A 236 12.28 15.38 12.12
CA GLU A 236 13.32 16.42 12.15
C GLU A 236 13.51 17.07 10.77
N ASP A 237 13.20 16.33 9.70
CA ASP A 237 13.34 16.79 8.33
C ASP A 237 11.98 17.10 7.68
N PRO A 238 11.75 18.36 7.24
CA PRO A 238 10.57 18.75 6.48
C PRO A 238 10.31 17.91 5.23
N GLN A 239 11.37 17.45 4.55
CA GLN A 239 11.23 16.65 3.35
C GLN A 239 10.70 15.24 3.70
N GLN A 240 11.19 14.63 4.78
CA GLN A 240 10.65 13.37 5.30
C GLN A 240 9.18 13.50 5.71
N LEU A 241 8.80 14.60 6.37
CA LEU A 241 7.42 14.89 6.74
C LEU A 241 6.50 14.96 5.50
N TYR A 242 6.94 15.65 4.44
CA TYR A 242 6.19 15.72 3.18
C TYR A 242 6.13 14.37 2.46
N ASN A 243 7.24 13.62 2.38
CA ASN A 243 7.25 12.29 1.79
C ASN A 243 6.29 11.35 2.54
N THR A 244 6.23 11.48 3.87
CA THR A 244 5.30 10.69 4.71
C THR A 244 3.86 11.10 4.48
N LEU A 245 3.56 12.40 4.31
CA LEU A 245 2.25 12.88 3.89
C LEU A 245 1.80 12.25 2.56
N GLN A 246 2.69 12.22 1.56
CA GLN A 246 2.40 11.63 0.26
C GLN A 246 2.10 10.13 0.39
N LEU A 247 2.96 9.39 1.08
CA LEU A 247 2.76 7.97 1.27
C LEU A 247 1.49 7.65 2.08
N ALA A 248 1.22 8.40 3.16
CA ALA A 248 0.01 8.24 3.96
C ALA A 248 -1.25 8.50 3.12
N THR A 249 -1.20 9.48 2.22
CA THR A 249 -2.31 9.77 1.29
C THR A 249 -2.50 8.64 0.29
N GLN A 250 -1.41 8.14 -0.31
CA GLN A 250 -1.44 7.00 -1.24
C GLN A 250 -2.02 5.73 -0.60
N LEU A 251 -1.69 5.49 0.68
CA LEU A 251 -2.19 4.35 1.44
C LEU A 251 -3.56 4.59 2.09
N ASP A 252 -4.19 5.76 1.91
CA ASP A 252 -5.44 6.19 2.57
C ASP A 252 -5.38 6.10 4.11
N VAL A 253 -4.20 6.38 4.69
CA VAL A 253 -4.00 6.53 6.13
C VAL A 253 -4.35 7.96 6.54
N ARG A 254 -5.64 8.26 6.54
CA ARG A 254 -6.16 9.64 6.64
C ARG A 254 -5.67 10.41 7.85
N ALA A 255 -5.68 9.79 9.03
CA ALA A 255 -5.27 10.44 10.27
C ALA A 255 -3.78 10.86 10.23
N LEU A 256 -2.90 10.04 9.63
CA LEU A 256 -1.50 10.40 9.44
C LEU A 256 -1.33 11.48 8.36
N SER A 257 -2.06 11.37 7.24
CA SER A 257 -2.05 12.40 6.19
C SER A 257 -2.50 13.75 6.75
N GLU A 258 -3.58 13.79 7.51
CA GLU A 258 -4.09 15.00 8.18
C GLU A 258 -3.11 15.56 9.22
N PHE A 259 -2.47 14.68 10.00
CA PHE A 259 -1.42 15.07 10.95
C PHE A 259 -0.26 15.74 10.23
N CYS A 260 0.35 15.08 9.24
CA CYS A 260 1.49 15.61 8.53
C CYS A 260 1.16 16.91 7.79
N HIS A 261 -0.03 16.98 7.18
CA HIS A 261 -0.50 18.17 6.50
C HIS A 261 -0.68 19.35 7.47
N SER A 262 -1.28 19.12 8.64
CA SER A 262 -1.48 20.16 9.65
C SER A 262 -0.16 20.67 10.20
N GLU A 263 0.79 19.76 10.46
CA GLU A 263 2.12 20.11 10.96
C GLU A 263 2.89 20.97 9.94
N LEU A 264 2.90 20.57 8.67
CA LEU A 264 3.52 21.35 7.58
C LEU A 264 2.87 22.73 7.45
N TYR A 265 1.53 22.79 7.46
CA TYR A 265 0.80 24.04 7.29
C TYR A 265 1.06 25.00 8.44
N ASN A 266 0.90 24.53 9.68
CA ASN A 266 1.06 25.38 10.87
C ASN A 266 2.50 25.88 10.97
N THR A 267 3.49 25.00 10.82
CA THR A 267 4.91 25.38 10.87
C THR A 267 5.27 26.38 9.78
N ALA A 268 4.84 26.14 8.53
CA ALA A 268 5.10 27.09 7.45
C ALA A 268 4.41 28.44 7.68
N LYS A 269 3.18 28.43 8.17
CA LYS A 269 2.43 29.64 8.51
C LYS A 269 3.14 30.45 9.60
N ASP A 270 3.54 29.80 10.68
CA ASP A 270 4.25 30.45 11.80
C ASP A 270 5.56 31.09 11.31
N HIS A 271 6.31 30.38 10.45
CA HIS A 271 7.53 30.92 9.85
C HIS A 271 7.26 32.13 8.93
N ILE A 272 6.15 32.14 8.17
CA ILE A 272 5.74 33.29 7.36
C ILE A 272 5.41 34.49 8.26
N GLU A 273 4.62 34.28 9.32
CA GLU A 273 4.24 35.34 10.26
C GLU A 273 5.46 35.92 10.99
N ASP A 274 6.38 35.06 11.45
CA ASP A 274 7.63 35.47 12.08
C ASP A 274 8.54 36.24 11.11
N ALA A 275 8.63 35.81 9.86
CA ALA A 275 9.42 36.51 8.85
C ALA A 275 8.85 37.90 8.55
N VAL A 276 7.53 38.03 8.44
CA VAL A 276 6.86 39.32 8.26
C VAL A 276 7.13 40.23 9.46
N ALA A 277 6.99 39.72 10.69
CA ALA A 277 7.24 40.49 11.91
C ALA A 277 8.69 40.98 12.01
N ASN A 278 9.65 40.19 11.52
CA ASN A 278 11.08 40.50 11.54
C ASN A 278 11.59 41.22 10.27
N GLY A 279 10.70 41.55 9.33
CA GLY A 279 11.07 42.19 8.05
C GLY A 279 11.95 41.31 7.15
N THR A 280 11.93 39.99 7.34
CA THR A 280 12.65 39.04 6.49
C THR A 280 11.90 38.84 5.18
N SER A 281 12.57 39.06 4.05
CA SER A 281 11.94 38.92 2.74
C SER A 281 11.69 37.44 2.38
N LEU A 282 10.58 37.18 1.66
CA LEU A 282 10.25 35.85 1.15
C LEU A 282 11.38 35.26 0.28
N LYS A 283 12.08 36.11 -0.49
CA LYS A 283 13.28 35.72 -1.26
C LYS A 283 14.35 35.08 -0.37
N THR A 284 14.57 35.63 0.82
CA THR A 284 15.54 35.10 1.80
C THR A 284 15.05 33.79 2.41
N MET A 285 13.76 33.71 2.77
CA MET A 285 13.17 32.47 3.30
C MET A 285 13.28 31.31 2.32
N LEU A 286 13.05 31.55 1.04
CA LEU A 286 13.19 30.52 0.00
C LEU A 286 14.66 30.21 -0.36
N GLY A 287 15.61 30.97 0.18
CA GLY A 287 17.05 30.76 0.00
C GLY A 287 17.63 31.34 -1.28
N TYR A 288 16.91 32.25 -1.93
CA TYR A 288 17.41 33.05 -3.06
C TYR A 288 18.04 34.38 -2.59
N GLY A 289 17.90 34.70 -1.30
CA GLY A 289 18.46 35.89 -0.66
C GLY A 289 19.76 35.63 0.10
N PRO A 290 20.31 36.65 0.78
CA PRO A 290 21.49 36.51 1.61
C PRO A 290 21.17 35.68 2.87
N GLY A 291 21.84 34.53 3.03
CA GLY A 291 21.72 33.68 4.22
C GLY A 291 21.13 32.30 3.94
N PRO A 292 21.09 31.41 4.95
CA PRO A 292 20.48 30.10 4.80
C PRO A 292 18.96 30.26 4.71
N GLY A 293 18.39 29.93 3.55
CA GLY A 293 16.92 29.88 3.44
C GLY A 293 16.33 28.77 4.31
N ASP A 294 15.10 29.02 4.75
CA ASP A 294 14.31 28.17 5.63
C ASP A 294 13.98 26.82 4.97
N ARG A 295 14.20 25.73 5.72
CA ARG A 295 14.03 24.37 5.19
C ARG A 295 12.56 24.01 4.95
N ILE A 296 11.67 24.38 5.87
CA ILE A 296 10.22 24.13 5.77
C ILE A 296 9.68 24.85 4.54
N MET A 297 10.01 26.14 4.42
CA MET A 297 9.53 26.98 3.32
C MET A 297 9.99 26.47 1.96
N LYS A 298 11.27 26.08 1.85
CA LYS A 298 11.80 25.47 0.62
C LYS A 298 11.04 24.22 0.23
N VAL A 299 10.76 23.31 1.17
CA VAL A 299 10.02 22.08 0.89
C VAL A 299 8.58 22.39 0.48
N VAL A 300 7.85 23.17 1.27
CA VAL A 300 6.45 23.50 1.00
C VAL A 300 6.28 24.19 -0.35
N PHE A 301 7.11 25.18 -0.67
CA PHE A 301 7.03 25.90 -1.96
C PHE A 301 7.45 25.01 -3.13
N LYS A 302 8.57 24.28 -3.01
CA LYS A 302 9.05 23.34 -4.04
C LYS A 302 7.95 22.36 -4.44
N HIS A 303 7.25 21.79 -3.47
CA HIS A 303 6.22 20.80 -3.72
C HIS A 303 4.90 21.44 -4.19
N ALA A 304 4.50 22.60 -3.67
CA ALA A 304 3.34 23.32 -4.19
C ALA A 304 3.51 23.70 -5.67
N PHE A 305 4.73 24.01 -6.10
CA PHE A 305 5.06 24.37 -7.49
C PHE A 305 5.00 23.19 -8.46
N LYS A 306 5.44 22.01 -8.02
CA LYS A 306 5.66 20.84 -8.89
C LYS A 306 4.57 19.79 -8.79
N ASP A 307 4.03 19.56 -7.60
CA ASP A 307 3.22 18.39 -7.33
C ASP A 307 1.74 18.71 -7.47
N HIS A 308 1.09 18.07 -8.44
CA HIS A 308 -0.35 18.17 -8.66
C HIS A 308 -1.17 17.70 -7.46
N ASP A 309 -0.61 16.79 -6.66
CA ASP A 309 -1.26 16.18 -5.50
C ASP A 309 -0.97 16.93 -4.18
N THR A 310 -0.32 18.10 -4.22
CA THR A 310 -0.15 18.93 -3.03
C THR A 310 -1.52 19.30 -2.44
N PRO A 311 -1.73 19.14 -1.10
CA PRO A 311 -2.98 19.52 -0.46
C PRO A 311 -3.40 20.94 -0.78
N LYS A 312 -4.68 21.12 -1.12
CA LYS A 312 -5.25 22.41 -1.55
C LYS A 312 -4.91 23.55 -0.60
N ARG A 313 -5.03 23.32 0.72
CA ARG A 313 -4.75 24.33 1.75
C ARG A 313 -3.28 24.78 1.78
N LEU A 314 -2.31 23.86 1.60
CA LEU A 314 -0.90 24.22 1.46
C LEU A 314 -0.66 25.01 0.16
N ARG A 315 -1.29 24.60 -0.94
CA ARG A 315 -1.17 25.32 -2.23
C ARG A 315 -1.73 26.74 -2.14
N GLU A 316 -2.91 26.92 -1.55
CA GLU A 316 -3.53 28.23 -1.32
C GLU A 316 -2.66 29.13 -0.45
N MET A 317 -2.06 28.59 0.62
CA MET A 317 -1.12 29.34 1.45
C MET A 317 0.07 29.85 0.63
N VAL A 318 0.67 29.00 -0.21
CA VAL A 318 1.78 29.40 -1.08
C VAL A 318 1.35 30.47 -2.09
N ILE A 319 0.17 30.31 -2.72
CA ILE A 319 -0.39 31.28 -3.67
C ILE A 319 -0.59 32.63 -3.01
N ASN A 320 -1.28 32.67 -1.87
CA ASN A 320 -1.56 33.92 -1.14
C ASN A 320 -0.27 34.58 -0.65
N THR A 321 0.68 33.79 -0.14
CA THR A 321 1.97 34.30 0.32
C THR A 321 2.76 34.94 -0.82
N LEU A 322 2.75 34.32 -2.01
CA LEU A 322 3.34 34.90 -3.21
C LEU A 322 2.57 36.14 -3.66
N ALA A 323 1.25 36.10 -3.72
CA ALA A 323 0.45 37.23 -4.18
C ALA A 323 0.74 38.52 -3.38
N SER A 324 0.91 38.42 -2.05
CA SER A 324 1.20 39.57 -1.20
C SER A 324 2.67 40.01 -1.18
N ASN A 325 3.62 39.15 -1.58
CA ASN A 325 5.07 39.40 -1.40
C ASN A 325 5.91 39.26 -2.67
N LEU A 326 5.31 38.92 -3.81
CA LEU A 326 6.02 38.69 -5.05
C LEU A 326 6.54 40.02 -5.62
N ASN A 327 7.82 40.02 -5.96
CA ASN A 327 8.44 41.13 -6.68
C ASN A 327 9.17 40.59 -7.93
N ALA A 328 9.59 41.50 -8.81
CA ALA A 328 10.21 41.16 -10.09
C ALA A 328 11.48 40.30 -9.94
N GLU A 329 12.26 40.53 -8.87
CA GLU A 329 13.46 39.73 -8.59
C GLU A 329 13.10 38.29 -8.22
N LEU A 330 12.19 38.10 -7.25
CA LEU A 330 11.77 36.77 -6.82
C LEU A 330 11.09 36.01 -7.96
N TRP A 331 10.27 36.68 -8.77
CA TRP A 331 9.65 36.05 -9.93
C TRP A 331 10.69 35.48 -10.91
N THR A 332 11.79 36.22 -11.14
CA THR A 332 12.86 35.77 -12.03
C THR A 332 13.50 34.46 -11.57
N GLU A 333 13.57 34.23 -10.26
CA GLU A 333 14.14 33.02 -9.65
C GLU A 333 13.19 31.81 -9.70
N ILE A 334 11.88 32.03 -9.62
CA ILE A 334 10.90 30.95 -9.48
C ILE A 334 10.11 30.63 -10.77
N LYS A 335 10.11 31.50 -11.78
CA LYS A 335 9.29 31.36 -13.00
C LYS A 335 9.46 30.03 -13.74
N ASP A 336 10.65 29.43 -13.68
CA ASP A 336 10.96 28.19 -14.41
C ASP A 336 10.50 26.93 -13.67
N VAL A 337 10.19 27.05 -12.37
CA VAL A 337 9.67 25.94 -11.55
C VAL A 337 8.18 26.05 -11.26
N VAL A 338 7.60 27.24 -11.39
CA VAL A 338 6.16 27.47 -11.22
C VAL A 338 5.44 27.04 -12.50
N SER A 339 4.49 26.11 -12.36
CA SER A 339 3.66 25.69 -13.50
C SER A 339 2.78 26.84 -14.02
N HIS A 340 2.45 26.82 -15.32
CA HIS A 340 1.61 27.86 -15.92
C HIS A 340 0.27 28.05 -15.20
N GLY A 341 -0.39 26.94 -14.81
CA GLY A 341 -1.65 27.01 -14.07
C GLY A 341 -1.52 27.67 -12.71
N MET A 342 -0.40 27.44 -12.01
CA MET A 342 -0.14 28.09 -10.72
C MET A 342 0.22 29.57 -10.89
N ALA A 343 0.94 29.93 -11.96
CA ALA A 343 1.23 31.33 -12.29
C ALA A 343 -0.06 32.13 -12.50
N LEU A 344 -1.06 31.56 -13.19
CA LEU A 344 -2.37 32.19 -13.35
C LEU A 344 -3.07 32.40 -12.00
N GLN A 345 -3.08 31.38 -11.13
CA GLN A 345 -3.68 31.50 -9.80
C GLN A 345 -2.99 32.54 -8.92
N ILE A 346 -1.66 32.71 -9.04
CA ILE A 346 -0.92 33.76 -8.35
C ILE A 346 -1.34 35.14 -8.87
N ILE A 347 -1.46 35.31 -10.19
CA ILE A 347 -1.91 36.58 -10.80
C ILE A 347 -3.33 36.93 -10.36
N GLU A 348 -4.25 35.95 -10.36
CA GLU A 348 -5.62 36.13 -9.89
C GLU A 348 -5.63 36.59 -8.42
N ALA A 349 -4.89 35.90 -7.54
CA ALA A 349 -4.78 36.29 -6.14
C ALA A 349 -4.12 37.66 -5.92
N MET A 350 -3.18 38.08 -6.79
CA MET A 350 -2.59 39.42 -6.75
C MET A 350 -3.61 40.51 -7.08
N LEU A 351 -4.47 40.29 -8.09
CA LEU A 351 -5.51 41.23 -8.48
C LEU A 351 -6.55 41.38 -7.36
N GLU A 352 -7.01 40.26 -6.79
CA GLU A 352 -7.94 40.26 -5.65
C GLU A 352 -7.35 41.00 -4.43
N TYR A 353 -6.06 40.81 -4.15
CA TYR A 353 -5.38 41.51 -3.06
C TYR A 353 -5.31 43.03 -3.29
N GLN A 354 -5.08 43.47 -4.53
CA GLN A 354 -5.05 44.89 -4.88
C GLN A 354 -6.42 45.55 -4.69
N GLU A 355 -7.49 44.90 -5.16
CA GLU A 355 -8.87 45.38 -4.97
C GLU A 355 -9.21 45.53 -3.48
N GLN A 356 -8.83 44.57 -2.64
CA GLN A 356 -9.07 44.62 -1.19
C GLN A 356 -8.29 45.75 -0.49
N VAL A 357 -7.05 46.03 -0.91
CA VAL A 357 -6.25 47.12 -0.35
C VAL A 357 -6.82 48.48 -0.76
N GLU A 358 -7.32 48.61 -1.99
CA GLU A 358 -7.96 49.84 -2.46
C GLU A 358 -9.30 50.12 -1.75
N GLU A 359 -10.12 49.10 -1.52
CA GLU A 359 -11.38 49.22 -0.78
C GLU A 359 -11.18 49.46 0.73
N GLY A 360 -10.11 48.92 1.33
CA GLY A 360 -9.79 49.14 2.74
C GLY A 360 -9.11 50.49 3.05
N ALA A 361 -8.67 51.22 2.01
CA ALA A 361 -8.03 52.54 2.13
C ALA A 361 -9.00 53.72 1.97
N THR A 362 -10.27 53.46 1.61
CA THR A 362 -11.38 54.43 1.63
C THR A 362 -12.16 54.37 2.94
#